data_AF-A0A183J095-F1
#
_entry.id   AF-A0A183J095-F1
#
_cell.length_a   1.000
_cell.length_b   1.000
_cell.length_c   1.000
_cell.angle_alpha   90.00
_cell.angle_beta   90.00
_cell.angle_gamma   90.00
#
_symmetry.space_group_name_H-M   'P 1'
#
loop_
_entity.id
_entity.type
_entity.pdbx_description
1 polymer ?
#
loop_
_entity_poly.entity_id
_entity_poly.type
_entity_poly.pdbx_seq_one_letter_code
_entity_poly.pdbx_strand_id
1 'polypeptide(L)'
;MAKQIDEDKKQLILVTKEDEWDKAEKRLKECMDEAVKVVGLDCEFMVKRNTSMPSTYDCQAEENAVRAKAGQVVLLQLSSCGRGVVTVLVRLCYLNRIPGGLAEFLTADDIFKVGVNIDEDCRRLHRVHTHYFLFRLCVLPWLFFCFTFCANYHTG
;
A
#
# COMPACT_ATOMS: atom_id res chain seq x y z
N MET A 1 -8.30 13.91 -23.25
CA MET A 1 -7.46 12.98 -24.03
C MET A 1 -6.85 11.97 -23.06
N ALA A 2 -7.39 10.75 -22.99
CA ALA A 2 -6.73 9.69 -22.22
C ALA A 2 -5.49 9.24 -23.00
N LYS A 3 -4.32 9.29 -22.36
CA LYS A 3 -3.10 8.70 -22.93
C LYS A 3 -3.28 7.18 -22.91
N GLN A 4 -3.20 6.55 -24.08
CA GLN A 4 -3.10 5.11 -24.21
C GLN A 4 -1.82 4.67 -23.50
N ILE A 5 -1.97 3.97 -22.37
CA ILE A 5 -0.85 3.40 -21.62
C ILE A 5 -0.43 2.15 -22.39
N ASP A 6 0.80 2.15 -22.89
CA ASP A 6 1.42 1.00 -23.56
C ASP A 6 1.49 -0.17 -22.56
N GLU A 7 0.62 -1.17 -22.72
CA GLU A 7 0.41 -2.24 -21.74
C GLU A 7 1.62 -3.17 -21.57
N ASP A 8 2.59 -3.10 -22.50
CA ASP A 8 3.74 -4.01 -22.60
C ASP A 8 4.91 -3.70 -21.65
N LYS A 9 4.79 -2.70 -20.76
CA LYS A 9 5.87 -2.31 -19.82
C LYS A 9 5.45 -2.28 -18.35
N LYS A 10 4.62 -3.24 -17.94
CA LYS A 10 4.38 -3.48 -16.51
C LYS A 10 5.63 -4.12 -15.89
N GLN A 11 6.23 -3.44 -14.91
CA GLN A 11 7.42 -3.94 -14.21
C GLN A 11 7.07 -4.31 -12.76
N LEU A 12 7.59 -5.45 -12.30
CA LEU A 12 7.52 -5.87 -10.90
C LEU A 12 8.92 -5.87 -10.30
N ILE A 13 9.09 -5.25 -9.14
CA ILE A 13 10.35 -5.24 -8.38
C ILE A 13 10.07 -5.84 -7.01
N LEU A 14 10.80 -6.89 -6.65
CA LEU A 14 10.74 -7.48 -5.32
C LEU A 14 11.94 -7.00 -4.50
N VAL A 15 11.66 -6.43 -3.34
CA VAL A 15 12.65 -5.96 -2.36
C VAL A 15 12.62 -6.93 -1.17
N THR A 16 13.74 -7.61 -0.96
CA THR A 16 13.96 -8.55 0.14
C THR A 16 15.13 -8.16 1.03
N LYS A 17 15.94 -7.20 0.59
CA LYS A 17 17.09 -6.65 1.33
C LYS A 17 17.02 -5.13 1.36
N GLU A 18 17.70 -4.53 2.33
CA GLU A 18 17.68 -3.08 2.55
C GLU A 18 18.32 -2.29 1.40
N ASP A 19 19.40 -2.80 0.81
CA ASP A 19 20.16 -2.18 -0.28
C ASP A 19 19.45 -2.22 -1.64
N GLU A 20 18.42 -3.08 -1.78
CA GLU A 20 17.58 -3.16 -2.98
C GLU A 20 16.58 -2.00 -3.06
N TRP A 21 16.30 -1.33 -1.93
CA TRP A 21 15.29 -0.27 -1.85
C TRP A 21 15.64 0.94 -2.71
N ASP A 22 16.86 1.46 -2.64
CA ASP A 22 17.23 2.71 -3.34
C ASP A 22 17.02 2.61 -4.86
N LYS A 23 17.30 1.43 -5.43
CA LYS A 23 17.05 1.13 -6.84
C LYS A 23 15.55 1.06 -7.15
N ALA A 24 14.78 0.43 -6.26
CA ALA A 24 13.34 0.31 -6.41
C ALA A 24 12.64 1.68 -6.29
N GLU A 25 13.04 2.49 -5.31
CA GLU A 25 12.53 3.84 -5.08
C GLU A 25 12.80 4.75 -6.27
N LYS A 26 14.05 4.76 -6.76
CA LYS A 26 14.41 5.52 -7.96
C LYS A 26 13.51 5.15 -9.13
N ARG A 27 13.32 3.85 -9.38
CA ARG A 27 12.49 3.39 -10.48
C ARG A 27 11.02 3.76 -10.30
N LEU A 28 10.51 3.64 -9.08
CA LEU A 28 9.15 4.03 -8.73
C LEU A 28 8.91 5.51 -9.00
N LYS A 29 9.83 6.40 -8.57
CA LYS A 29 9.77 7.85 -8.81
C LYS A 29 9.86 8.21 -10.29
N GLU A 30 10.73 7.57 -11.07
CA GLU A 30 10.83 7.77 -12.53
C GLU A 30 9.51 7.46 -13.28
N CYS A 31 8.67 6.60 -12.72
CA CYS A 31 7.38 6.23 -13.31
C CYS A 31 6.21 7.12 -12.86
N MET A 32 6.39 7.96 -11.83
CA MET A 32 5.38 8.89 -11.36
C MET A 32 5.23 10.08 -12.32
N ASP A 33 4.06 10.74 -12.29
CA ASP A 33 3.90 12.03 -12.94
C ASP A 33 4.57 13.13 -12.09
N GLU A 34 5.33 14.01 -12.75
CA GLU A 34 6.00 15.16 -12.12
C GLU A 34 4.98 16.19 -11.62
N ALA A 35 3.82 16.28 -12.28
CA ALA A 35 2.78 17.24 -11.91
C ALA A 35 2.02 16.80 -10.65
N VAL A 36 1.77 15.49 -10.51
CA VAL A 36 1.06 14.90 -9.36
C VAL A 36 1.66 13.54 -9.05
N LYS A 37 2.37 13.44 -7.93
CA LYS A 37 2.98 12.19 -7.49
C LYS A 37 1.96 11.36 -6.73
N VAL A 38 1.48 10.29 -7.34
CA VAL A 38 0.52 9.35 -6.74
C VAL A 38 1.10 7.95 -6.73
N VAL A 39 0.95 7.26 -5.62
CA VAL A 39 1.33 5.85 -5.45
C VAL A 39 0.16 5.06 -4.87
N GLY A 40 -0.15 3.93 -5.50
CA GLY A 40 -1.03 2.91 -4.93
C GLY A 40 -0.32 2.23 -3.77
N LEU A 41 -1.01 2.02 -2.64
CA LEU A 41 -0.48 1.39 -1.44
C LEU A 41 -1.43 0.29 -0.98
N ASP A 42 -0.87 -0.89 -0.70
CA ASP A 42 -1.57 -2.01 -0.08
C ASP A 42 -0.64 -2.79 0.86
N CYS A 43 -1.19 -3.46 1.86
CA CYS A 43 -0.42 -4.22 2.87
C CYS A 43 -0.95 -5.64 3.07
N GLU A 44 -0.05 -6.62 3.08
CA GLU A 44 -0.36 -7.95 3.61
C GLU A 44 0.19 -8.10 5.01
N PHE A 45 -0.57 -8.76 5.89
CA PHE A 45 -0.19 -8.96 7.28
C PHE A 45 -0.40 -10.41 7.72
N MET A 46 0.45 -10.87 8.64
CA MET A 46 0.26 -12.18 9.27
C MET A 46 -0.74 -12.07 10.41
N VAL A 47 -1.83 -12.82 10.32
CA VAL A 47 -2.77 -12.99 11.43
C VAL A 47 -2.30 -14.16 12.28
N LYS A 48 -1.93 -13.91 13.55
CA LYS A 48 -1.60 -15.00 14.47
C LYS A 48 -2.88 -15.79 14.76
N ARG A 49 -2.99 -16.98 14.17
CA ARG A 49 -4.12 -17.88 14.40
C ARG A 49 -4.20 -18.17 15.90
N ASN A 50 -5.38 -17.95 16.47
CA ASN A 50 -5.63 -18.39 17.83
C ASN A 50 -5.74 -19.92 17.81
N THR A 51 -4.80 -20.62 18.44
CA THR A 51 -4.77 -22.10 18.50
C THR A 51 -5.55 -22.66 19.68
N SER A 52 -6.19 -21.80 20.49
CA SER A 52 -7.12 -22.25 21.52
C SER A 52 -8.35 -22.87 20.85
N MET A 53 -8.86 -23.94 21.45
CA MET A 53 -10.05 -24.65 20.96
C MET A 53 -11.21 -23.65 20.75
N PRO A 54 -11.86 -23.62 19.56
CA PRO A 54 -12.92 -22.66 19.29
C PRO A 54 -14.08 -22.90 20.25
N SER A 55 -14.59 -21.83 20.87
CA SER A 55 -15.81 -21.93 21.65
C SER A 55 -16.97 -22.10 20.68
N THR A 56 -17.95 -22.95 21.00
CA THR A 56 -19.03 -23.35 20.07
C THR A 56 -20.06 -22.26 19.77
N TYR A 57 -19.74 -20.98 20.00
CA TYR A 57 -20.64 -19.85 19.83
C TYR A 57 -20.07 -18.77 18.90
N ASP A 58 -20.82 -18.53 17.82
CA ASP A 58 -20.69 -17.46 16.82
C ASP A 58 -19.44 -17.50 15.91
N CYS A 59 -19.61 -18.13 14.74
CA CYS A 59 -18.57 -18.39 13.74
C CYS A 59 -18.01 -17.13 13.07
N GLN A 60 -18.59 -15.94 13.26
CA GLN A 60 -18.14 -14.70 12.59
C GLN A 60 -17.57 -13.66 13.56
N ALA A 61 -18.04 -13.62 14.81
CA ALA A 61 -17.52 -12.69 15.81
C ALA A 61 -16.05 -13.01 16.18
N GLU A 62 -15.72 -14.29 16.33
CA GLU A 62 -14.34 -14.73 16.62
C GLU A 62 -13.40 -14.46 15.43
N GLU A 63 -13.87 -14.59 14.19
CA GLU A 63 -13.05 -14.34 13.00
C GLU A 63 -12.62 -12.85 12.91
N ASN A 64 -13.55 -11.94 13.22
CA ASN A 64 -13.28 -10.51 13.34
C ASN A 64 -12.35 -10.19 14.52
N ALA A 65 -12.48 -10.88 15.64
CA ALA A 65 -11.59 -10.72 16.81
C ALA A 65 -10.16 -11.27 16.56
N VAL A 66 -10.04 -12.37 15.79
CA VAL A 66 -8.76 -12.94 15.36
C VAL A 66 -8.05 -11.98 14.39
N ARG A 67 -8.80 -11.37 13.46
CA ARG A 67 -8.30 -10.29 12.60
C ARG A 67 -7.91 -9.05 13.40
N ALA A 68 -8.59 -8.76 14.52
CA ALA A 68 -8.30 -7.63 15.40
C ALA A 68 -7.03 -7.79 16.26
N LYS A 69 -6.50 -9.00 16.41
CA LYS A 69 -5.19 -9.23 17.06
C LYS A 69 -4.10 -8.69 16.13
N ALA A 70 -3.26 -7.78 16.63
CA ALA A 70 -2.27 -7.02 15.85
C ALA A 70 -1.35 -7.95 15.04
N GLY A 71 -1.67 -8.14 13.76
CA GLY A 71 -0.80 -8.82 12.81
C GLY A 71 0.35 -7.91 12.40
N GLN A 72 1.54 -8.47 12.26
CA GLN A 72 2.68 -7.74 11.70
C GLN A 72 2.49 -7.64 10.19
N VAL A 73 2.70 -6.44 9.63
CA VAL A 73 2.76 -6.25 8.17
C VAL A 73 3.97 -7.00 7.65
N VAL A 74 3.77 -7.89 6.68
CA VAL A 74 4.80 -8.74 6.09
C VAL A 74 5.15 -8.37 4.66
N LEU A 75 4.21 -7.75 3.96
CA LEU A 75 4.39 -7.27 2.60
C LEU A 75 3.80 -5.86 2.50
N LEU A 76 4.58 -4.95 1.95
CA LEU A 76 4.09 -3.64 1.51
C LEU A 76 4.12 -3.62 -0.01
N GLN A 77 3.04 -3.20 -0.63
CA GLN A 77 2.92 -3.07 -2.08
C GLN A 77 2.83 -1.59 -2.44
N LEU A 78 3.66 -1.14 -3.37
CA LEU A 78 3.67 0.23 -3.88
C LEU A 78 3.57 0.21 -5.39
N SER A 79 2.59 0.90 -5.97
CA SER A 79 2.39 0.92 -7.43
C SER A 79 2.40 2.34 -7.97
N SER A 80 3.22 2.63 -8.98
CA SER A 80 3.22 3.94 -9.62
C SER A 80 1.95 4.16 -10.43
N CYS A 81 1.40 5.37 -10.37
CA CYS A 81 0.43 5.86 -11.34
C CYS A 81 1.10 6.96 -12.18
N GLY A 82 1.16 6.81 -13.50
CA GLY A 82 1.81 7.81 -14.35
C GLY A 82 2.27 7.29 -15.71
N ARG A 83 3.49 7.66 -16.10
CA ARG A 83 4.08 7.41 -17.43
C ARG A 83 4.43 5.94 -17.68
N GLY A 84 4.51 5.16 -16.61
CA GLY A 84 4.71 3.72 -16.64
C GLY A 84 4.12 3.08 -15.39
N VAL A 85 3.95 1.76 -15.43
CA VAL A 85 3.43 0.98 -14.31
C VAL A 85 4.54 0.14 -13.74
N VAL A 86 5.08 0.55 -12.59
CA VAL A 86 5.97 -0.28 -11.79
C VAL A 86 5.30 -0.58 -10.46
N THR A 87 5.32 -1.85 -10.07
CA THR A 87 4.89 -2.30 -8.75
C THR A 87 6.12 -2.78 -7.98
N VAL A 88 6.30 -2.24 -6.79
CA VAL A 88 7.36 -2.61 -5.85
C VAL A 88 6.71 -3.39 -4.72
N LEU A 89 7.18 -4.61 -4.51
CA LEU A 89 6.78 -5.48 -3.41
C LEU A 89 7.91 -5.51 -2.38
N VAL A 90 7.69 -4.94 -1.20
CA VAL A 90 8.67 -4.91 -0.12
C VAL A 90 8.31 -5.98 0.91
N ARG A 91 9.10 -7.05 1.00
CA ARG A 91 8.90 -8.11 1.99
C ARG A 91 9.46 -7.66 3.35
N LEU A 92 8.66 -6.89 4.09
CA LEU A 92 9.03 -6.38 5.41
C LEU A 92 9.46 -7.48 6.39
N CYS A 93 8.96 -8.71 6.24
CA CYS A 93 9.38 -9.85 7.07
C CYS A 93 10.80 -10.37 6.79
N TYR A 94 11.45 -9.94 5.72
CA TYR A 94 12.84 -10.31 5.38
C TYR A 94 13.84 -9.19 5.72
N LEU A 95 13.34 -8.02 6.11
CA LEU A 95 14.16 -6.87 6.46
C LEU A 95 14.38 -6.86 7.98
N ASN A 96 15.63 -6.61 8.39
CA ASN A 96 15.95 -6.43 9.82
C ASN A 96 15.43 -5.08 10.33
N ARG A 97 15.43 -4.07 9.46
CA ARG A 97 14.87 -2.74 9.69
C ARG A 97 14.28 -2.18 8.40
N ILE A 98 13.38 -1.20 8.53
CA ILE A 98 12.91 -0.43 7.37
C ILE A 98 14.05 0.45 6.84
N PRO A 99 14.32 0.46 5.53
CA PRO A 99 15.23 1.40 4.90
C PRO A 99 14.79 2.84 5.17
N GLY A 100 15.73 3.74 5.49
CA GLY A 100 15.44 5.15 5.77
C GLY A 100 14.67 5.83 4.62
N GLY A 101 15.09 5.58 3.37
CA GLY A 101 14.39 6.08 2.19
C GLY A 101 12.93 5.60 2.07
N LEU A 102 12.63 4.37 2.51
CA LEU A 102 11.25 3.88 2.52
C LEU A 102 10.40 4.61 3.55
N ALA A 103 10.96 4.88 4.73
CA ALA A 103 10.30 5.67 5.75
C ALA A 103 10.02 7.09 5.24
N GLU A 104 11.03 7.77 4.71
CA GLU A 104 10.91 9.10 4.11
C GLU A 104 9.88 9.13 2.97
N PHE A 105 9.87 8.12 2.11
CA PHE A 105 8.90 7.99 1.03
C PHE A 105 7.46 7.90 1.55
N LEU A 106 7.24 7.11 2.61
CA LEU A 106 5.92 6.93 3.23
C LEU A 106 5.43 8.20 3.96
N THR A 107 6.33 8.97 4.59
CA THR A 107 5.98 10.27 5.20
C THR A 107 5.91 11.43 4.22
N ALA A 108 6.47 11.32 3.02
CA ALA A 108 6.60 12.43 2.09
C ALA A 108 5.27 13.14 1.78
N ASP A 109 5.17 14.43 2.12
CA ASP A 109 3.94 15.22 1.94
C ASP A 109 3.64 15.54 0.48
N ASP A 110 4.64 15.43 -0.40
CA ASP A 110 4.52 15.68 -1.84
C ASP A 110 4.07 14.44 -2.64
N ILE A 111 3.88 13.29 -1.96
CA ILE A 111 3.44 12.03 -2.57
C ILE A 111 2.10 11.61 -1.98
N PHE A 112 1.07 11.54 -2.83
CA PHE A 112 -0.24 11.03 -2.45
C PHE A 112 -0.24 9.50 -2.44
N LYS A 113 -0.53 8.90 -1.28
CA LYS A 113 -0.69 7.46 -1.11
C LYS A 113 -2.17 7.10 -1.16
N VAL A 114 -2.55 6.19 -2.04
CA VAL A 114 -3.95 5.81 -2.29
C VAL A 114 -4.08 4.30 -2.11
N GLY A 115 -5.05 3.86 -1.33
CA GLY A 115 -5.36 2.44 -1.14
C GLY A 115 -6.84 2.23 -0.91
N VAL A 116 -7.27 0.97 -0.95
CA VAL A 116 -8.66 0.57 -0.70
C VAL A 116 -8.74 0.10 0.76
N ASN A 117 -9.64 0.67 1.56
CA ASN A 117 -9.75 0.37 3.00
C ASN A 117 -8.43 0.56 3.79
N ILE A 118 -7.61 1.54 3.36
CA ILE A 118 -6.24 1.77 3.82
C ILE A 118 -6.10 2.13 5.32
N ASP A 119 -7.19 2.47 6.01
CA ASP A 119 -7.16 2.85 7.42
C ASP A 119 -6.62 1.75 8.34
N GLU A 120 -6.90 0.48 8.03
CA GLU A 120 -6.34 -0.65 8.79
C GLU A 120 -4.86 -0.84 8.48
N ASP A 121 -4.47 -0.72 7.21
CA ASP A 121 -3.09 -0.87 6.76
C ASP A 121 -2.20 0.20 7.37
N CYS A 122 -2.62 1.46 7.32
CA CYS A 122 -1.91 2.56 7.94
C CYS A 122 -1.77 2.37 9.46
N ARG A 123 -2.83 1.91 10.15
CA ARG A 123 -2.75 1.63 11.59
C ARG A 123 -1.77 0.50 11.90
N ARG A 124 -1.74 -0.56 11.08
CA ARG A 124 -0.80 -1.68 11.25
C ARG A 124 0.62 -1.28 10.94
N LEU A 125 0.84 -0.60 9.81
CA LEU A 125 2.15 -0.08 9.41
C LEU A 125 2.68 0.88 10.48
N HIS A 126 1.83 1.78 10.99
CA HIS A 126 2.21 2.67 12.08
C HIS A 126 2.62 1.92 13.37
N ARG A 127 1.88 0.88 13.78
CA ARG A 127 2.18 0.08 14.99
C ARG A 127 3.49 -0.71 14.90
N VAL A 128 3.82 -1.25 13.73
CA VAL A 128 5.10 -1.95 13.52
C VAL A 128 6.27 -0.95 13.54
N HIS A 129 6.01 0.33 13.26
CA HIS A 129 7.05 1.35 13.03
C HIS A 129 6.96 2.57 13.97
N THR A 130 6.24 2.46 15.10
CA THR A 130 5.92 3.53 16.06
C THR A 130 7.10 4.16 16.81
N HIS A 131 8.35 3.93 16.42
CA HIS A 131 9.44 4.79 16.88
C HIS A 131 9.64 6.05 16.04
N TYR A 132 8.89 6.26 14.93
CA TYR A 132 9.23 7.36 13.99
C TYR A 132 8.09 8.13 13.29
N PHE A 133 6.79 7.88 13.51
CA PHE A 133 5.76 8.36 12.56
C PHE A 133 4.56 9.10 13.13
N LEU A 134 4.17 10.21 12.48
CA LEU A 134 2.84 10.82 12.52
C LEU A 134 2.34 10.87 11.07
N PHE A 135 1.31 10.09 10.75
CA PHE A 135 0.75 9.98 9.40
C PHE A 135 -0.32 11.04 9.18
N ARG A 136 -0.27 11.77 8.06
CA ARG A 136 -1.38 12.61 7.59
C ARG A 136 -2.09 11.91 6.43
N LEU A 137 -3.06 11.06 6.77
CA LEU A 137 -3.96 10.44 5.79
C LEU A 137 -4.93 11.49 5.25
N CYS A 138 -4.99 11.66 3.93
CA CYS A 138 -6.17 12.23 3.29
C CYS A 138 -7.25 11.15 3.21
N VAL A 139 -7.96 10.90 4.31
CA VAL A 139 -9.23 10.16 4.26
C VAL A 139 -10.26 11.11 3.65
N LEU A 140 -10.30 11.21 2.33
CA LEU A 140 -11.44 11.85 1.67
C LEU A 140 -12.66 10.95 1.89
N PRO A 141 -13.81 11.48 2.34
CA PRO A 141 -15.02 10.68 2.47
C PRO A 141 -15.42 10.12 1.10
N TRP A 142 -15.26 8.81 0.94
CA TRP A 142 -15.66 8.04 -0.21
C TRP A 142 -17.19 8.04 -0.33
N LEU A 143 -17.75 9.01 -1.07
CA LEU A 143 -19.11 8.88 -1.61
C LEU A 143 -19.27 9.39 -3.05
N PHE A 144 -18.21 9.85 -3.74
CA PHE A 144 -18.36 10.40 -5.10
C PHE A 144 -17.34 9.99 -6.16
N PHE A 145 -16.28 9.23 -5.83
CA PHE A 145 -15.22 8.96 -6.83
C PHE A 145 -15.36 7.63 -7.60
N CYS A 146 -16.31 6.76 -7.23
CA CYS A 146 -16.48 5.46 -7.89
C CYS A 146 -17.42 5.43 -9.12
N PHE A 147 -18.05 6.54 -9.53
CA PHE A 147 -18.98 6.52 -10.67
C PHE A 147 -18.63 7.41 -11.88
N THR A 148 -17.70 8.35 -11.76
CA THR A 148 -17.46 9.31 -12.87
C THR A 148 -16.35 8.90 -13.83
N PHE A 149 -15.51 7.91 -13.51
CA PHE A 149 -14.46 7.44 -14.44
C PHE A 149 -14.92 6.32 -15.40
N CYS A 150 -16.07 5.68 -15.14
CA CYS A 150 -16.65 4.68 -16.06
C CYS A 150 -17.78 5.22 -16.96
N ALA A 151 -18.27 6.44 -16.77
CA ALA A 151 -19.48 6.91 -17.46
C ALA A 151 -19.26 7.81 -18.70
N ASN A 152 -18.03 8.24 -19.01
CA ASN A 152 -17.78 9.18 -20.13
C ASN A 152 -17.14 8.56 -21.38
N TYR A 153 -17.17 7.23 -21.52
CA TYR A 153 -16.68 6.55 -22.74
C TYR A 153 -17.77 6.06 -23.71
N HIS A 154 -19.04 6.44 -23.48
CA HIS A 154 -20.14 6.08 -24.38
C HIS A 154 -21.03 7.28 -24.68
N THR A 155 -20.48 8.30 -25.35
CA THR A 155 -21.15 9.14 -26.38
C THR A 155 -20.29 10.38 -26.62
N GLY A 156 -19.68 10.48 -27.80
CA GLY A 156 -18.88 11.63 -28.24
C GLY A 156 -17.76 11.22 -29.17
#